data_AF-A0A9E3QHL7-F1
#
_entry.id   AF-A0A9E3QHL7-F1
#
_cell.length_a   1.000
_cell.length_b   1.000
_cell.length_c   1.000
_cell.angle_alpha   90.00
_cell.angle_beta   90.00
_cell.angle_gamma   90.00
#
_symmetry.space_group_name_H-M   'P 1'
#
loop_
_entity.id
_entity.type
_entity.pdbx_description
1 polymer ?
#
loop_
_entity_poly.entity_id
_entity_poly.type
_entity_poly.pdbx_seq_one_letter_code
_entity_poly.pdbx_strand_id
1 'polypeptide(L)'
;MDDAQIAVLIERIERLERASRRWRHTCAVAVAVAALLAIAVSYRPGTASAQQVERPEAAGGNPIELAKARLERARRSLAILERVVARGNPVTNQAKTVYFWSLRQLGDELFLSLHQNELKTEDPEIYLAAAQGPPNAQRIAAFEGHLRRMQEWEDRFRPLYDQGIMSVIEFMEVQDNRLQAQLWLAREKARPPM
;
A
#
# COMPACT_ATOMS: atom_id res chain seq x y z
N MET A 1 9.03 19.96 -63.70
CA MET A 1 8.15 18.85 -63.29
C MET A 1 7.10 18.78 -64.37
N ASP A 2 7.11 17.71 -65.16
CA ASP A 2 6.19 17.57 -66.30
C ASP A 2 4.80 17.10 -65.82
N ASP A 3 3.78 17.27 -66.66
CA ASP A 3 2.39 16.93 -66.31
C ASP A 3 2.22 15.44 -65.98
N ALA A 4 3.10 14.57 -66.51
CA ALA A 4 3.12 13.15 -66.20
C ALA A 4 3.57 12.88 -64.76
N GLN A 5 4.55 13.61 -64.25
CA GLN A 5 4.98 13.53 -62.84
C GLN A 5 3.90 14.03 -61.87
N ILE A 6 3.13 15.04 -62.25
CA ILE A 6 2.01 15.55 -61.45
C ILE A 6 0.88 14.50 -61.36
N ALA A 7 0.53 13.87 -62.48
CA ALA A 7 -0.51 12.84 -62.51
C ALA A 7 -0.16 11.63 -61.63
N VAL A 8 1.09 11.18 -61.65
CA VAL A 8 1.58 10.05 -60.82
C VAL A 8 1.52 10.39 -59.32
N LEU A 9 1.84 11.64 -58.95
CA LEU A 9 1.76 12.07 -57.54
C LEU A 9 0.31 12.16 -57.04
N ILE A 10 -0.61 12.67 -57.86
CA ILE A 10 -2.03 12.74 -57.53
C ILE A 10 -2.60 11.32 -57.32
N GLU A 11 -2.29 10.38 -58.21
CA GLU A 11 -2.76 9.00 -58.09
C GLU A 11 -2.21 8.31 -56.83
N ARG A 12 -0.97 8.64 -56.44
CA ARG A 12 -0.33 8.11 -55.23
C ARG A 12 -0.97 8.68 -53.95
N ILE A 13 -1.31 9.97 -53.94
CA ILE A 13 -2.02 10.61 -52.83
C ILE A 13 -3.43 10.02 -52.68
N GLU A 14 -4.18 9.85 -53.77
CA GLU A 14 -5.51 9.25 -53.74
C GLU A 14 -5.51 7.79 -53.29
N ARG A 15 -4.47 7.02 -53.62
CA ARG A 15 -4.29 5.65 -53.09
C ARG A 15 -4.04 5.67 -51.58
N LEU A 16 -3.21 6.59 -51.09
CA LEU A 16 -2.91 6.71 -49.66
C LEU A 16 -4.12 7.18 -48.85
N GLU A 17 -4.93 8.10 -49.40
CA GLU A 17 -6.17 8.53 -48.75
C GLU A 17 -7.21 7.42 -48.65
N ARG A 18 -7.36 6.59 -49.70
CA ARG A 18 -8.27 5.43 -49.68
C ARG A 18 -7.81 4.36 -48.69
N ALA A 19 -6.50 4.14 -48.56
CA ALA A 19 -5.94 3.24 -47.55
C ALA A 19 -6.12 3.78 -46.12
N SER A 20 -5.91 5.08 -45.92
CA SER A 20 -6.07 5.78 -44.63
C SER A 20 -7.53 5.76 -44.13
N ARG A 21 -8.52 5.98 -45.00
CA ARG A 21 -9.94 5.89 -44.63
C ARG A 21 -10.32 4.49 -44.16
N ARG A 22 -9.85 3.45 -44.85
CA ARG A 22 -10.07 2.06 -44.43
C ARG A 22 -9.46 1.76 -43.06
N TRP A 23 -8.27 2.29 -42.79
CA TRP A 23 -7.57 2.10 -41.50
C TRP A 23 -8.26 2.83 -40.34
N ARG A 24 -8.78 4.04 -40.58
CA ARG A 24 -9.56 4.79 -39.58
C ARG A 24 -10.85 4.08 -39.20
N HIS A 25 -11.54 3.45 -40.16
CA HIS A 25 -12.74 2.68 -39.86
C HIS A 25 -12.42 1.38 -39.11
N THR A 26 -11.35 0.65 -39.44
CA THR A 26 -10.95 -0.54 -38.67
C THR A 26 -10.48 -0.20 -37.26
N CYS A 27 -9.74 0.88 -37.06
CA CYS A 27 -9.36 1.33 -35.71
C CYS A 27 -10.57 1.79 -34.88
N ALA A 28 -11.50 2.54 -35.47
CA ALA A 28 -12.71 2.97 -34.77
C ALA A 28 -13.61 1.79 -34.35
N VAL A 29 -13.76 0.78 -35.21
CA VAL A 29 -14.50 -0.46 -34.88
C VAL A 29 -13.79 -1.25 -33.78
N ALA A 30 -12.45 -1.38 -33.83
CA ALA A 30 -11.69 -2.07 -32.80
C ALA A 30 -11.83 -1.40 -31.41
N VAL A 31 -11.79 -0.06 -31.36
CA VAL A 31 -11.99 0.70 -30.12
C VAL A 31 -13.42 0.56 -29.60
N ALA A 32 -14.43 0.59 -30.49
CA ALA A 32 -15.82 0.40 -30.10
C ALA A 32 -16.09 -1.03 -29.57
N VAL A 33 -15.50 -2.06 -30.18
CA VAL A 33 -15.60 -3.46 -29.71
C VAL A 33 -14.87 -3.63 -28.38
N ALA A 34 -13.71 -3.02 -28.18
CA ALA A 34 -13.00 -3.04 -26.91
C ALA A 34 -13.78 -2.33 -25.79
N ALA A 35 -14.42 -1.20 -26.10
CA ALA A 35 -15.29 -0.48 -25.16
C ALA A 35 -16.55 -1.30 -24.79
N LEU A 36 -17.18 -1.96 -25.76
CA LEU A 36 -18.33 -2.85 -25.52
C LEU A 36 -17.93 -4.10 -24.71
N LEU A 37 -16.74 -4.67 -24.94
CA LEU A 37 -16.20 -5.77 -24.13
C LEU A 37 -15.89 -5.31 -22.69
N ALA A 38 -15.35 -4.11 -22.50
CA ALA A 38 -15.10 -3.56 -21.17
C ALA A 38 -16.41 -3.31 -20.39
N ILE A 39 -17.46 -2.86 -21.07
CA ILE A 39 -18.80 -2.70 -20.47
C ILE A 39 -19.42 -4.07 -20.17
N ALA A 40 -19.28 -5.06 -21.05
CA ALA A 40 -19.80 -6.41 -20.84
C ALA A 40 -19.09 -7.17 -19.69
N VAL A 41 -17.80 -6.92 -19.45
CA VAL A 41 -17.08 -7.43 -18.27
C VAL A 41 -17.56 -6.75 -16.98
N SER A 42 -17.92 -5.46 -17.06
CA SER A 42 -18.43 -4.69 -15.92
C SER A 42 -19.89 -5.02 -15.57
N TYR A 43 -20.65 -5.57 -16.52
CA TYR A 43 -22.05 -5.98 -16.36
C TYR A 43 -22.26 -7.50 -16.36
N ARG A 44 -21.26 -8.29 -15.96
CA ARG A 44 -21.60 -9.60 -15.41
C ARG A 44 -22.35 -9.32 -14.10
N PRO A 45 -23.66 -9.62 -13.98
CA PRO A 45 -24.28 -9.71 -12.67
C PRO A 45 -23.52 -10.82 -11.98
N GLY A 46 -22.57 -10.43 -11.15
CA GLY A 46 -21.96 -11.35 -10.23
C GLY A 46 -23.10 -11.91 -9.42
N THR A 47 -23.47 -13.15 -9.70
CA THR A 47 -23.60 -14.16 -8.68
C THR A 47 -22.24 -14.34 -7.98
N ALA A 48 -21.66 -13.23 -7.51
CA ALA A 48 -21.14 -13.19 -6.17
C ALA A 48 -22.36 -13.48 -5.29
N SER A 49 -22.69 -14.77 -5.18
CA SER A 49 -22.78 -15.33 -3.86
C SER A 49 -21.61 -14.68 -3.13
N ALA A 50 -21.93 -13.73 -2.28
CA ALA A 50 -21.12 -13.54 -1.12
C ALA A 50 -21.02 -14.96 -0.54
N GLN A 51 -19.98 -15.68 -0.92
CA GLN A 51 -19.07 -16.17 0.08
C GLN A 51 -18.75 -14.94 0.94
N GLN A 52 -19.68 -14.59 1.85
CA GLN A 52 -19.43 -14.89 3.23
C GLN A 52 -18.65 -16.22 3.21
N VAL A 53 -17.34 -16.12 2.97
CA VAL A 53 -16.38 -16.83 3.79
C VAL A 53 -17.03 -16.68 5.14
N GLU A 54 -17.68 -17.77 5.59
CA GLU A 54 -18.25 -17.86 6.91
C GLU A 54 -17.25 -17.11 7.75
N ARG A 55 -17.65 -15.91 8.20
CA ARG A 55 -16.85 -15.17 9.17
C ARG A 55 -16.73 -16.27 10.21
N PRO A 56 -15.56 -16.91 10.40
CA PRO A 56 -15.49 -17.96 11.38
C PRO A 56 -16.05 -17.24 12.58
N GLU A 57 -17.19 -17.74 13.09
CA GLU A 57 -17.83 -17.16 14.25
C GLU A 57 -16.65 -16.79 15.14
N ALA A 58 -16.57 -15.53 15.52
CA ALA A 58 -15.56 -15.11 16.47
C ALA A 58 -15.89 -15.90 17.73
N ALA A 59 -15.47 -17.17 17.74
CA ALA A 59 -15.40 -18.06 18.87
C ALA A 59 -14.75 -17.16 19.88
N GLY A 60 -15.48 -16.91 20.99
CA GLY A 60 -15.13 -15.96 22.05
C GLY A 60 -13.75 -16.26 22.60
N GLY A 61 -12.75 -15.96 21.79
CA GLY A 61 -11.38 -16.36 21.92
C GLY A 61 -10.72 -15.30 22.73
N ASN A 62 -9.90 -15.75 23.66
CA ASN A 62 -9.12 -14.87 24.52
C ASN A 62 -8.48 -13.74 23.67
N PRO A 63 -8.81 -12.46 23.93
CA PRO A 63 -8.29 -11.32 23.15
C PRO A 63 -6.76 -11.31 23.04
N ILE A 64 -6.07 -11.88 24.04
CA ILE A 64 -4.61 -12.03 24.04
C ILE A 64 -4.15 -13.00 22.94
N GLU A 65 -4.83 -14.14 22.77
CA GLU A 65 -4.50 -15.12 21.74
C GLU A 65 -4.78 -14.56 20.34
N LEU A 66 -5.86 -13.79 20.19
CA LEU A 66 -6.13 -13.08 18.94
C LEU A 66 -5.05 -12.04 18.63
N ALA A 67 -4.62 -11.26 19.61
CA ALA A 67 -3.54 -10.28 19.44
C ALA A 67 -2.21 -10.95 19.06
N LYS A 68 -1.85 -12.08 19.68
CA LYS A 68 -0.67 -12.86 19.29
C LYS A 68 -0.75 -13.37 17.84
N ALA A 69 -1.90 -13.92 17.44
CA ALA A 69 -2.09 -14.40 16.07
C ALA A 69 -1.99 -13.27 15.04
N ARG A 70 -2.51 -12.08 15.35
CA ARG A 70 -2.40 -10.89 14.50
C ARG A 70 -0.98 -10.35 14.44
N LEU A 71 -0.25 -10.34 15.56
CA LEU A 71 1.16 -9.98 15.62
C LEU A 71 2.01 -10.88 14.69
N GLU A 72 1.82 -12.20 14.78
CA GLU A 72 2.51 -13.16 13.91
C GLU A 72 2.12 -13.00 12.44
N ARG A 73 0.85 -12.66 12.16
CA ARG A 73 0.44 -12.31 10.80
C ARG A 73 1.14 -11.04 10.31
N ALA A 74 1.20 -9.98 11.12
CA ALA A 74 1.83 -8.72 10.74
C ALA A 74 3.33 -8.90 10.44
N ARG A 75 4.05 -9.65 11.29
CA ARG A 75 5.45 -10.01 11.07
C ARG A 75 5.66 -10.78 9.76
N ARG A 76 4.83 -11.79 9.49
CA ARG A 76 4.90 -12.55 8.23
C ARG A 76 4.59 -11.68 7.01
N SER A 77 3.60 -10.79 7.09
CA SER A 77 3.27 -9.85 6.03
C SER A 77 4.45 -8.93 5.72
N LEU A 78 5.10 -8.35 6.74
CA LEU A 78 6.29 -7.52 6.56
C LEU A 78 7.43 -8.31 5.91
N ALA A 79 7.74 -9.51 6.40
CA ALA A 79 8.78 -10.35 5.81
C ALA A 79 8.50 -10.77 4.36
N ILE A 80 7.23 -10.90 3.96
CA ILE A 80 6.85 -11.11 2.56
C ILE A 80 7.12 -9.84 1.74
N LEU A 81 6.67 -8.68 2.23
CA LEU A 81 6.91 -7.40 1.54
C LEU A 81 8.39 -7.13 1.35
N GLU A 82 9.21 -7.33 2.39
CA GLU A 82 10.66 -7.19 2.30
C GLU A 82 11.27 -8.08 1.21
N ARG A 83 10.85 -9.35 1.13
CA ARG A 83 11.34 -10.28 0.09
C ARG A 83 10.86 -9.90 -1.30
N VAL A 84 9.62 -9.41 -1.44
CA VAL A 84 9.08 -8.96 -2.73
C VAL A 84 9.88 -7.77 -3.24
N VAL A 85 10.18 -6.81 -2.36
CA VAL A 85 10.91 -5.59 -2.69
C VAL A 85 12.37 -5.87 -2.98
N ALA A 86 13.01 -6.75 -2.20
CA ALA A 86 14.38 -7.19 -2.45
C ALA A 86 14.55 -7.88 -3.82
N ARG A 87 13.47 -8.40 -4.42
CA ARG A 87 13.47 -8.98 -5.77
C ARG A 87 13.20 -7.95 -6.88
N GLY A 88 13.01 -6.67 -6.55
CA GLY A 88 12.68 -5.62 -7.50
C GLY A 88 11.25 -5.70 -8.04
N ASN A 89 10.37 -6.48 -7.41
CA ASN A 89 8.97 -6.56 -7.83
C ASN A 89 8.23 -5.31 -7.36
N PRO A 90 7.55 -4.57 -8.26
CA PRO A 90 6.76 -3.42 -7.86
C PRO A 90 5.58 -3.86 -7.01
N VAL A 91 5.43 -3.27 -5.83
CA VAL A 91 4.22 -3.38 -5.01
C VAL A 91 3.44 -2.09 -5.17
N THR A 92 2.21 -2.17 -5.67
CA THR A 92 1.35 -0.99 -5.73
C THR A 92 1.13 -0.46 -4.32
N ASN A 93 1.38 0.84 -4.11
CA ASN A 93 1.20 1.50 -2.82
C ASN A 93 2.05 0.87 -1.70
N GLN A 94 3.33 0.64 -2.02
CA GLN A 94 4.27 -0.06 -1.15
C GLN A 94 4.44 0.65 0.19
N ALA A 95 4.57 1.98 0.17
CA ALA A 95 4.73 2.80 1.38
C ALA A 95 3.56 2.60 2.36
N LYS A 96 2.31 2.79 1.88
CA LYS A 96 1.11 2.62 2.71
C LYS A 96 0.95 1.20 3.24
N THR A 97 1.25 0.20 2.41
CA THR A 97 1.13 -1.21 2.80
C THR A 97 2.13 -1.57 3.90
N VAL A 98 3.38 -1.13 3.75
CA VAL A 98 4.43 -1.30 4.76
C VAL A 98 4.06 -0.60 6.06
N TYR A 99 3.64 0.67 5.98
CA TYR A 99 3.23 1.43 7.16
C TYR A 99 2.07 0.75 7.89
N PHE A 100 1.03 0.33 7.15
CA PHE A 100 -0.12 -0.38 7.72
C PHE A 100 0.29 -1.62 8.52
N TRP A 101 1.13 -2.50 7.96
CA TRP A 101 1.56 -3.70 8.67
C TRP A 101 2.52 -3.41 9.83
N SER A 102 3.37 -2.39 9.70
CA SER A 102 4.26 -1.97 10.79
C SER A 102 3.51 -1.35 11.96
N LEU A 103 2.48 -0.55 11.67
CA LEU A 103 1.59 0.02 12.67
C LEU A 103 0.75 -1.07 13.35
N ARG A 104 0.26 -2.05 12.58
CA ARG A 104 -0.46 -3.21 13.13
C ARG A 104 0.41 -4.01 14.10
N GLN A 105 1.66 -4.28 13.72
CA GLN A 105 2.62 -4.93 14.60
C GLN A 105 2.85 -4.13 15.89
N LEU A 106 3.07 -2.81 15.79
CA LEU A 106 3.23 -1.94 16.96
C LEU A 106 1.99 -2.01 17.87
N GLY A 107 0.80 -1.90 17.30
CA GLY A 107 -0.46 -1.93 18.05
C GLY A 107 -0.67 -3.23 18.80
N ASP A 108 -0.39 -4.38 18.18
CA ASP A 108 -0.48 -5.68 18.85
C ASP A 108 0.61 -5.84 19.94
N GLU A 109 1.83 -5.34 19.71
CA GLU A 109 2.92 -5.33 20.71
C GLU A 109 2.54 -4.46 21.93
N LEU A 110 1.93 -3.29 21.71
CA LEU A 110 1.40 -2.44 22.78
C LEU A 110 0.27 -3.15 23.54
N PHE A 111 -0.74 -3.68 22.83
CA PHE A 111 -1.86 -4.39 23.44
C PHE A 111 -1.41 -5.51 24.38
N LEU A 112 -0.42 -6.30 23.94
CA LEU A 112 0.13 -7.42 24.69
C LEU A 112 1.01 -7.00 25.88
N SER A 113 1.59 -5.79 25.84
CA SER A 113 2.42 -5.23 26.93
C SER A 113 1.62 -4.52 28.04
N LEU A 114 0.33 -4.29 27.82
CA LEU A 114 -0.55 -3.63 28.79
C LEU A 114 -0.97 -4.62 29.89
N HIS A 115 -0.99 -4.18 31.14
CA HIS A 115 -1.53 -4.93 32.25
C HIS A 115 -3.07 -5.00 32.20
N GLN A 116 -3.69 -5.85 33.04
CA GLN A 116 -5.15 -6.05 33.04
C GLN A 116 -5.93 -4.81 33.48
N ASN A 117 -5.31 -3.94 34.29
CA ASN A 117 -5.90 -2.71 34.82
C ASN A 117 -5.67 -1.49 33.92
N GLU A 118 -4.92 -1.62 32.82
CA GLU A 118 -4.70 -0.55 31.86
C GLU A 118 -5.73 -0.60 30.71
N LEU A 119 -6.01 0.56 30.11
CA LEU A 119 -6.88 0.64 28.94
C LEU A 119 -6.28 -0.15 27.79
N LYS A 120 -6.92 -1.26 27.43
CA LYS A 120 -6.54 -2.09 26.30
C LYS A 120 -6.78 -1.37 24.98
N THR A 121 -5.70 -1.04 24.28
CA THR A 121 -5.74 -0.38 22.98
C THR A 121 -4.62 -0.91 22.08
N GLU A 122 -4.89 -0.88 20.77
CA GLU A 122 -3.91 -1.15 19.71
C GLU A 122 -3.45 0.15 19.02
N ASP A 123 -4.09 1.27 19.35
CA ASP A 123 -3.77 2.56 18.77
C ASP A 123 -2.66 3.24 19.59
N PRO A 124 -1.49 3.54 18.99
CA PRO A 124 -0.39 4.18 19.69
C PRO A 124 -0.73 5.57 20.26
N GLU A 125 -1.59 6.35 19.60
CA GLU A 125 -1.97 7.68 20.08
C GLU A 125 -2.90 7.58 21.28
N ILE A 126 -3.88 6.68 21.22
CA ILE A 126 -4.76 6.40 22.37
C ILE A 126 -3.92 5.87 23.54
N TYR A 127 -2.98 4.98 23.26
CA TYR A 127 -2.05 4.48 24.26
C TYR A 127 -1.25 5.62 24.90
N LEU A 128 -0.59 6.47 24.10
CA LEU A 128 0.23 7.57 24.62
C LEU A 128 -0.58 8.63 25.37
N ALA A 129 -1.87 8.80 25.02
CA ALA A 129 -2.77 9.71 25.72
C ALA A 129 -3.30 9.14 27.05
N ALA A 130 -3.52 7.83 27.13
CA ALA A 130 -4.11 7.17 28.29
C ALA A 130 -3.07 6.52 29.23
N ALA A 131 -1.84 6.32 28.77
CA ALA A 131 -0.80 5.63 29.53
C ALA A 131 -0.45 6.41 30.79
N GLN A 132 -0.54 5.71 31.91
CA GLN A 132 -0.13 6.22 33.22
C GLN A 132 1.15 5.47 33.65
N GLY A 133 2.06 6.19 34.31
CA GLY A 133 3.21 5.60 34.96
C GLY A 133 4.54 5.80 34.23
N PRO A 134 5.66 5.34 34.82
CA PRO A 134 6.99 5.47 34.25
C PRO A 134 7.11 4.70 32.93
N PRO A 135 8.01 5.10 32.01
CA PRO A 135 8.25 4.40 30.75
C PRO A 135 8.44 2.89 30.95
N ASN A 136 7.85 2.08 30.07
CA ASN A 136 7.98 0.63 30.14
C ASN A 136 8.97 0.12 29.08
N ALA A 137 9.96 -0.67 29.50
CA ALA A 137 11.03 -1.15 28.60
C ALA A 137 10.50 -1.96 27.41
N GLN A 138 9.45 -2.78 27.60
CA GLN A 138 8.83 -3.54 26.51
C GLN A 138 8.14 -2.62 25.49
N ARG A 139 7.52 -1.54 25.98
CA ARG A 139 6.82 -0.55 25.14
C ARG A 139 7.81 0.32 24.38
N ILE A 140 8.88 0.74 25.04
CA ILE A 140 10.03 1.39 24.39
C ILE A 140 10.56 0.51 23.26
N ALA A 141 10.80 -0.78 23.53
CA ALA A 141 11.31 -1.71 22.51
C ALA A 141 10.35 -1.86 21.32
N ALA A 142 9.03 -1.85 21.55
CA ALA A 142 8.04 -1.88 20.48
C ALA A 142 8.11 -0.62 19.59
N PHE A 143 8.16 0.57 20.20
CA PHE A 143 8.33 1.83 19.47
C PHE A 143 9.68 1.90 18.73
N GLU A 144 10.77 1.46 19.35
CA GLU A 144 12.08 1.38 18.70
C GLU A 144 12.07 0.42 17.50
N GLY A 145 11.39 -0.72 17.64
CA GLY A 145 11.19 -1.66 16.54
C GLY A 145 10.40 -1.04 15.39
N HIS A 146 9.32 -0.31 15.69
CA HIS A 146 8.53 0.40 14.68
C HIS A 146 9.33 1.51 13.97
N LEU A 147 10.06 2.33 14.73
CA LEU A 147 10.93 3.37 14.18
C LEU A 147 12.00 2.79 13.26
N ARG A 148 12.68 1.74 13.70
CA ARG A 148 13.72 1.07 12.90
C ARG A 148 13.16 0.60 11.57
N ARG A 149 11.99 -0.04 11.57
CA ARG A 149 11.30 -0.45 10.33
C ARG A 149 11.05 0.76 9.43
N MET A 150 10.53 1.87 9.95
CA MET A 150 10.27 3.07 9.13
C MET A 150 11.56 3.66 8.54
N GLN A 151 12.66 3.65 9.28
CA GLN A 151 13.97 4.08 8.79
C GLN A 151 14.49 3.17 7.68
N GLU A 152 14.48 1.85 7.90
CA GLU A 152 14.92 0.86 6.90
C GLU A 152 14.10 0.97 5.60
N TRP A 153 12.80 1.24 5.71
CA TRP A 153 11.95 1.43 4.54
C TRP A 153 12.17 2.79 3.85
N GLU A 154 12.40 3.88 4.59
CA GLU A 154 12.82 5.16 3.99
C GLU A 154 14.11 4.98 3.19
N ASP A 155 15.11 4.28 3.74
CA ASP A 155 16.37 4.03 3.07
C ASP A 155 16.20 3.18 1.80
N ARG A 156 15.29 2.20 1.81
CA ARG A 156 14.95 1.39 0.62
C ARG A 156 14.19 2.17 -0.45
N PHE A 157 13.37 3.14 -0.04
CA PHE A 157 12.58 3.94 -0.96
C PHE A 157 13.33 5.12 -1.55
N ARG A 158 14.37 5.62 -0.85
CA ARG A 158 15.16 6.77 -1.30
C ARG A 158 15.72 6.61 -2.72
N PRO A 159 16.34 5.49 -3.12
CA PRO A 159 16.78 5.31 -4.50
C PRO A 159 15.64 5.36 -5.53
N LEU A 160 14.44 4.89 -5.19
CA LEU A 160 13.29 4.94 -6.09
C LEU A 160 12.79 6.38 -6.27
N TYR A 161 12.84 7.18 -5.21
CA TYR A 161 12.55 8.61 -5.28
C TYR A 161 13.61 9.36 -6.09
N ASP A 162 14.90 9.13 -5.81
CA ASP A 162 16.01 9.79 -6.50
C ASP A 162 16.02 9.49 -8.01
N GLN A 163 15.52 8.32 -8.42
CA GLN A 163 15.37 7.90 -9.82
C GLN A 163 14.05 8.36 -10.47
N GLY A 164 13.17 9.04 -9.72
CA GLY A 164 11.85 9.48 -10.20
C GLY A 164 10.84 8.35 -10.42
N ILE A 165 11.10 7.15 -9.89
CA ILE A 165 10.19 6.00 -9.93
C ILE A 165 9.07 6.17 -8.91
N MET A 166 9.41 6.67 -7.72
CA MET A 166 8.46 7.01 -6.66
C MET A 166 8.09 8.49 -6.73
N SER A 167 6.80 8.79 -6.54
CA SER A 167 6.34 10.19 -6.51
C SER A 167 6.84 10.93 -5.27
N VAL A 168 7.00 12.25 -5.37
CA VAL A 168 7.36 13.09 -4.22
C VAL A 168 6.35 12.98 -3.07
N ILE A 169 5.06 12.86 -3.38
CA ILE A 169 3.99 12.73 -2.38
C ILE A 169 4.16 11.41 -1.61
N GLU A 170 4.37 10.30 -2.32
CA GLU A 170 4.56 8.99 -1.69
C GLU A 170 5.83 8.96 -0.82
N PHE A 171 6.92 9.58 -1.28
CA PHE A 171 8.14 9.65 -0.47
C PHE A 171 7.97 10.56 0.77
N MET A 172 7.25 11.67 0.65
CA MET A 172 6.90 12.52 1.80
C MET A 172 6.07 11.77 2.85
N GLU A 173 5.13 10.91 2.43
CA GLU A 173 4.37 10.06 3.37
C GLU A 173 5.30 9.08 4.13
N VAL A 174 6.30 8.51 3.47
CA VAL A 174 7.31 7.66 4.13
C VAL A 174 8.08 8.44 5.20
N GLN A 175 8.49 9.67 4.88
CA GLN A 175 9.22 10.53 5.83
C GLN A 175 8.34 10.93 7.01
N ASP A 176 7.07 11.27 6.77
CA ASP A 176 6.11 11.61 7.81
C ASP A 176 5.87 10.43 8.76
N ASN A 177 5.69 9.22 8.22
CA ASN A 177 5.55 7.99 9.01
C ASN A 177 6.78 7.74 9.89
N ARG A 178 8.00 7.98 9.39
CA ARG A 178 9.23 7.89 10.21
C ARG A 178 9.23 8.95 11.31
N LEU A 179 8.89 10.20 10.99
CA LEU A 179 8.86 11.30 11.97
C LEU A 179 7.83 11.03 13.08
N GLN A 180 6.66 10.53 12.72
CA GLN A 180 5.64 10.11 13.67
C GLN A 180 6.15 9.00 14.60
N ALA A 181 6.84 7.98 14.05
CA ALA A 181 7.46 6.93 14.86
C ALA A 181 8.52 7.48 15.84
N GLN A 182 9.30 8.49 15.42
CA GLN A 182 10.25 9.18 16.31
C GLN A 182 9.54 9.95 17.42
N LEU A 183 8.48 10.68 17.08
CA LEU A 183 7.69 11.43 18.03
C LEU A 183 7.08 10.51 19.09
N TRP A 184 6.50 9.38 18.68
CA TRP A 184 5.94 8.39 19.60
C TRP A 184 6.98 7.80 20.54
N LEU A 185 8.15 7.41 20.02
CA LEU A 185 9.26 6.92 20.85
C LEU A 185 9.73 7.99 21.85
N ALA A 186 9.87 9.24 21.40
CA ALA A 186 10.27 10.34 22.26
C ALA A 186 9.24 10.58 23.39
N ARG A 187 7.94 10.54 23.07
CA ARG A 187 6.86 10.68 24.06
C ARG A 187 6.88 9.55 25.10
N GLU A 188 7.07 8.30 24.67
CA GLU A 188 7.18 7.17 25.61
C GLU A 188 8.41 7.32 26.52
N LYS A 189 9.57 7.71 25.98
CA LYS A 189 10.80 7.91 26.76
C LYS A 189 10.74 9.10 27.72
N ALA A 190 9.99 10.14 27.36
CA ALA A 190 9.87 11.36 28.15
C ALA A 190 8.81 11.28 29.26
N ARG A 191 8.13 10.15 29.45
CA ARG A 191 7.14 10.04 30.53
C ARG A 191 7.80 10.20 31.90
N PRO A 192 7.21 10.99 32.80
CA PRO A 192 7.76 11.18 34.14
C PRO A 192 7.69 9.86 34.93
N PRO A 193 8.69 9.57 35.79
CA PRO A 193 8.50 8.59 36.84
C PRO A 193 7.42 9.08 37.81
N MET A 194 6.49 8.20 38.18
CA MET A 194 5.55 8.47 39.27
C MET A 194 6.24 8.35 40.63
#